data_AF-A0A7V7MW40-F1
#
_entry.id   AF-A0A7V7MW40-F1
#
_cell.length_a   1.000
_cell.length_b   1.000
_cell.length_c   1.000
_cell.angle_alpha   90.00
_cell.angle_beta   90.00
_cell.angle_gamma   90.00
#
_symmetry.space_group_name_H-M   'P 1'
#
loop_
_entity.id
_entity.type
_entity.pdbx_description
1 polymer ?
#
loop_
_entity_poly.entity_id
_entity_poly.type
_entity_poly.pdbx_seq_one_letter_code
_entity_poly.pdbx_strand_id
1 'polypeptide(L)'
;MAIPQSGWSVRAGHGNAGKSSRAATGASKSCSGVTRATSRAIFRIVSASLPGDDTRDRCVGSHSKVWPLADMTMPPHYLAIPKSGTGPGVLVLHSWWGLNPFFKELCDRFARAGFVALAPDLYSGKVATTVAAAKALRAQATASRRTPAYKMLIAAIEHLSHHAAVTAPGIALVGFSMGGHWALWLAQRPELPICATVI
;
A
#
# COMPACT_ATOMS: atom_id res chain seq x y z
N MET A 1 -56.30 -26.06 37.39
CA MET A 1 -56.96 -26.17 36.07
C MET A 1 -57.50 -24.78 35.72
N ALA A 2 -57.60 -24.41 34.43
CA ALA A 2 -58.06 -23.12 33.89
C ALA A 2 -57.08 -21.92 33.89
N ILE A 3 -57.23 -21.12 32.82
CA ILE A 3 -56.37 -20.12 32.15
C ILE A 3 -57.34 -19.26 31.29
N PRO A 4 -57.10 -17.97 30.88
CA PRO A 4 -55.92 -17.07 31.04
C PRO A 4 -56.27 -15.75 31.79
N GLN A 5 -55.42 -14.71 31.74
CA GLN A 5 -55.75 -13.41 31.07
C GLN A 5 -54.71 -12.28 31.28
N SER A 6 -54.75 -11.33 30.33
CA SER A 6 -54.11 -10.00 30.23
C SER A 6 -52.87 -9.91 29.30
N GLY A 7 -52.80 -8.95 28.38
CA GLY A 7 -53.79 -7.93 28.04
C GLY A 7 -53.12 -6.64 27.59
N TRP A 8 -52.78 -6.54 26.30
CA TRP A 8 -52.15 -5.33 25.75
C TRP A 8 -53.07 -4.69 24.71
N SER A 9 -53.42 -3.42 24.92
CA SER A 9 -54.30 -2.67 24.03
C SER A 9 -54.14 -1.16 24.23
N VAL A 10 -54.49 -0.42 23.16
CA VAL A 10 -54.91 1.00 23.10
C VAL A 10 -53.88 2.10 22.71
N ARG A 11 -54.04 2.52 21.44
CA ARG A 11 -54.00 3.89 20.85
C ARG A 11 -52.75 4.80 20.96
N ALA A 12 -52.11 4.94 19.81
CA ALA A 12 -52.08 6.15 18.96
C ALA A 12 -52.30 7.55 19.61
N GLY A 13 -51.31 8.43 19.41
CA GLY A 13 -51.44 9.89 19.45
C GLY A 13 -50.94 10.52 18.15
N HIS A 14 -51.64 11.54 17.63
CA HIS A 14 -51.24 12.28 16.42
C HIS A 14 -50.29 13.43 16.74
N GLY A 15 -49.37 13.74 15.82
CA GLY A 15 -48.55 14.96 15.83
C GLY A 15 -47.99 15.25 14.43
N ASN A 16 -48.41 16.35 13.82
CA ASN A 16 -48.03 16.76 12.46
C ASN A 16 -47.27 18.10 12.50
N ALA A 17 -46.06 18.16 11.95
CA ALA A 17 -45.52 19.31 11.21
C ALA A 17 -44.06 19.07 10.77
N GLY A 18 -43.63 19.73 9.69
CA GLY A 18 -42.21 20.05 9.48
C GLY A 18 -41.50 19.29 8.35
N LYS A 19 -41.62 19.81 7.12
CA LYS A 19 -40.71 19.44 6.02
C LYS A 19 -39.31 20.01 6.30
N SER A 20 -38.25 19.24 6.05
CA SER A 20 -37.21 19.64 5.08
C SER A 20 -36.17 18.54 4.86
N SER A 21 -35.47 18.66 3.74
CA SER A 21 -34.49 17.72 3.24
C SER A 21 -33.16 17.78 3.99
N ARG A 22 -32.55 16.60 4.21
CA ARG A 22 -31.33 16.20 3.48
C ARG A 22 -31.03 14.73 3.77
N ALA A 23 -31.15 13.90 2.74
CA ALA A 23 -30.47 12.61 2.74
C ALA A 23 -28.97 12.90 2.85
N ALA A 24 -28.31 12.30 3.84
CA ALA A 24 -26.86 12.31 3.94
C ALA A 24 -26.31 11.38 2.85
N THR A 25 -26.23 11.89 1.62
CA THR A 25 -25.37 11.31 0.58
C THR A 25 -23.93 11.44 1.05
N GLY A 26 -23.48 10.40 1.76
CA GLY A 26 -22.07 10.11 1.95
C GLY A 26 -21.45 9.84 0.58
N ALA A 27 -21.13 10.92 -0.13
CA ALA A 27 -20.40 10.84 -1.39
C ALA A 27 -19.09 10.11 -1.09
N SER A 28 -18.93 8.92 -1.67
CA SER A 28 -17.62 8.28 -1.70
C SER A 28 -16.64 9.31 -2.30
N LYS A 29 -15.51 9.50 -1.63
CA LYS A 29 -14.41 10.29 -2.19
C LYS A 29 -13.87 9.53 -3.39
N SER A 30 -14.50 9.72 -4.56
CA SER A 30 -14.01 9.13 -5.79
C SER A 30 -12.60 9.65 -6.00
N CYS A 31 -11.64 8.74 -6.14
CA CYS A 31 -10.26 9.07 -6.54
C CYS A 31 -10.25 9.52 -8.00
N SER A 32 -10.84 10.68 -8.23
CA SER A 32 -11.05 11.33 -9.52
C SER A 32 -9.76 12.03 -9.93
N GLY A 33 -8.84 11.26 -10.53
CA GLY A 33 -7.65 11.84 -11.16
C GLY A 33 -6.37 11.07 -10.94
N VAL A 34 -6.27 9.89 -11.54
CA VAL A 34 -4.96 9.40 -11.99
C VAL A 34 -4.41 10.43 -12.99
N THR A 35 -3.53 11.32 -12.55
CA THR A 35 -2.92 12.25 -13.53
C THR A 35 -1.98 11.45 -14.43
N ARG A 36 -2.12 11.63 -15.75
CA ARG A 36 -1.21 11.05 -16.74
C ARG A 36 0.25 11.49 -16.51
N ALA A 37 0.47 12.54 -15.72
CA ALA A 37 1.78 13.00 -15.26
C ALA A 37 2.41 12.04 -14.23
N THR A 38 1.69 11.56 -13.22
CA THR A 38 2.23 10.63 -12.19
C THR A 38 2.79 9.36 -12.83
N SER A 39 2.02 8.68 -13.68
CA SER A 39 2.47 7.45 -14.35
C SER A 39 3.66 7.71 -15.29
N ARG A 40 3.70 8.86 -15.99
CA ARG A 40 4.86 9.23 -16.84
C ARG A 40 6.10 9.58 -16.02
N ALA A 41 5.96 10.20 -14.85
CA ALA A 41 7.06 10.49 -13.95
C ALA A 41 7.66 9.18 -13.40
N ILE A 42 6.82 8.28 -12.91
CA ILE A 42 7.23 6.95 -12.43
C ILE A 42 7.91 6.15 -13.53
N PHE A 43 7.31 6.08 -14.73
CA PHE A 43 7.92 5.38 -15.87
C PHE A 43 9.29 5.95 -16.22
N ARG A 44 9.47 7.28 -16.25
CA ARG A 44 10.80 7.91 -16.45
C ARG A 44 11.80 7.54 -15.35
N ILE A 45 11.37 7.50 -14.09
CA ILE A 45 12.24 7.12 -12.96
C ILE A 45 12.67 5.65 -13.07
N VAL A 46 11.79 4.74 -13.52
CA VAL A 46 12.12 3.32 -13.74
C VAL A 46 13.00 3.13 -14.97
N SER A 47 12.70 3.80 -16.08
CA SER A 47 13.38 3.61 -17.38
C SER A 47 14.70 4.38 -17.53
N ALA A 48 15.03 5.31 -16.64
CA ALA A 48 16.33 5.98 -16.68
C ALA A 48 17.47 4.97 -16.48
N SER A 49 18.45 4.97 -17.39
CA SER A 49 19.70 4.23 -17.21
C SER A 49 20.42 4.70 -15.95
N LEU A 50 21.07 3.78 -15.24
CA LEU A 50 21.87 4.07 -14.04
C LEU A 50 22.98 5.07 -14.39
N PRO A 51 22.96 6.33 -13.89
CA PRO A 51 24.12 7.20 -13.95
C PRO A 51 25.18 6.67 -12.98
N GLY A 52 26.45 6.88 -13.30
CA GLY A 52 27.55 6.55 -12.39
C GLY A 52 27.42 7.26 -11.03
N ASP A 53 27.84 6.53 -9.99
CA ASP A 53 27.94 6.92 -8.59
C ASP A 53 28.45 8.36 -8.35
N ASP A 54 27.61 9.21 -7.73
CA ASP A 54 28.06 10.27 -6.81
C ASP A 54 27.34 10.10 -5.46
N THR A 55 27.90 9.22 -4.63
CA THR A 55 27.42 8.71 -3.33
C THR A 55 27.26 9.77 -2.22
N ARG A 56 27.48 11.06 -2.54
CA ARG A 56 27.38 12.18 -1.61
C ARG A 56 25.95 12.60 -1.31
N ASP A 57 25.00 12.31 -2.20
CA ASP A 57 23.64 12.87 -2.13
C ASP A 57 22.59 11.91 -1.55
N ARG A 58 22.93 11.23 -0.45
CA ARG A 58 22.04 10.26 0.22
C ARG A 58 20.75 10.94 0.70
N CYS A 59 19.62 10.49 0.17
CA CYS A 59 18.33 10.66 0.84
C CYS A 59 18.41 10.06 2.25
N VAL A 60 17.56 10.53 3.16
CA VAL A 60 17.54 10.03 4.54
C VAL A 60 16.92 8.63 4.57
N GLY A 61 17.74 7.63 4.28
CA GLY A 61 17.41 6.22 4.34
C GLY A 61 17.18 5.80 5.78
N SER A 62 15.96 6.01 6.27
CA SER A 62 15.48 5.54 7.57
C SER A 62 15.62 4.02 7.62
N HIS A 63 16.62 3.54 8.38
CA HIS A 63 16.83 2.11 8.53
C HIS A 63 15.62 1.49 9.22
N SER A 64 15.12 0.39 8.64
CA SER A 64 13.90 -0.37 8.97
C SER A 64 13.35 -0.15 10.39
N LYS A 65 12.53 0.89 10.57
CA LYS A 65 11.86 1.17 11.84
C LYS A 65 10.53 0.41 11.87
N VAL A 66 10.52 -0.76 12.51
CA VAL A 66 9.31 -1.55 12.72
C VAL A 66 8.33 -0.73 13.57
N TRP A 67 7.22 -0.29 12.96
CA TRP A 67 6.14 0.39 13.69
C TRP A 67 5.13 -0.65 14.19
N PRO A 68 4.83 -0.69 15.50
CA PRO A 68 3.81 -1.58 16.03
C PRO A 68 2.41 -1.02 15.72
N LEU A 69 1.79 -1.54 14.66
CA LEU A 69 0.34 -1.59 14.58
C LEU A 69 -0.11 -2.84 15.34
N ALA A 70 -1.17 -2.71 16.14
CA ALA A 70 -1.71 -3.84 16.89
C ALA A 70 -2.14 -4.95 15.92
N ASP A 71 -1.83 -6.20 16.29
CA ASP A 71 -2.12 -7.47 15.59
C ASP A 71 -1.53 -7.74 14.18
N MET A 72 -1.08 -6.75 13.42
CA MET A 72 -0.40 -6.98 12.13
C MET A 72 1.09 -6.61 12.17
N THR A 73 1.96 -7.63 12.30
CA THR A 73 3.41 -7.45 12.17
C THR A 73 3.75 -6.98 10.76
N MET A 74 4.02 -5.67 10.62
CA MET A 74 4.53 -5.08 9.38
C MET A 74 5.74 -5.89 8.89
N PRO A 75 5.78 -6.31 7.62
CA PRO A 75 6.93 -7.02 7.10
C PRO A 75 8.19 -6.15 7.22
N PRO A 76 9.39 -6.74 7.34
CA PRO A 76 10.62 -6.01 7.10
C PRO A 76 10.50 -5.25 5.77
N HIS A 77 10.96 -4.01 5.73
CA HIS A 77 10.79 -3.16 4.56
C HIS A 77 11.91 -2.14 4.46
N TYR A 78 12.06 -1.60 3.27
CA TYR A 78 12.90 -0.44 2.98
C TYR A 78 12.00 0.78 2.77
N LEU A 79 12.35 1.92 3.38
CA LEU A 79 11.62 3.18 3.26
C LEU A 79 12.60 4.30 2.93
N ALA A 80 12.41 4.93 1.78
CA ALA A 80 13.16 6.11 1.35
C ALA A 80 12.23 7.34 1.37
N ILE A 81 12.66 8.38 2.08
CA ILE A 81 11.95 9.65 2.22
C ILE A 81 12.71 10.71 1.41
N PRO A 82 12.03 11.56 0.62
CA PRO A 82 12.68 12.59 -0.17
C PRO A 82 13.35 13.64 0.74
N LYS A 83 14.36 14.36 0.23
CA LYS A 83 15.04 15.42 1.00
C LYS A 83 14.12 16.55 1.47
N SER A 84 12.97 16.75 0.80
CA SER A 84 11.88 17.64 1.22
C SER A 84 11.14 17.19 2.48
N GLY A 85 11.42 15.98 2.99
CA GLY A 85 10.74 15.37 4.13
C GLY A 85 9.36 14.77 3.81
N THR A 86 8.70 15.24 2.75
CA THR A 86 7.35 14.78 2.37
C THR A 86 7.19 14.66 0.84
N GLY A 87 6.21 13.86 0.39
CA GLY A 87 5.90 13.64 -1.03
C GLY A 87 4.79 12.59 -1.28
N PRO A 88 4.35 12.38 -2.54
CA PRO A 88 3.43 11.31 -2.90
C PRO A 88 4.01 9.91 -2.64
N GLY A 89 3.16 8.96 -2.22
CA GLY A 89 3.56 7.60 -1.85
C GLY A 89 3.68 6.63 -3.04
N VAL A 90 4.75 5.84 -3.06
CA VAL A 90 5.01 4.77 -4.04
C VAL A 90 5.34 3.46 -3.31
N LEU A 91 4.63 2.39 -3.65
CA LEU A 91 4.93 1.03 -3.19
C LEU A 91 5.70 0.28 -4.28
N VAL A 92 6.92 -0.14 -3.98
CA VAL A 92 7.83 -0.85 -4.91
C VAL A 92 7.82 -2.34 -4.58
N LEU A 93 7.29 -3.17 -5.48
CA LEU A 93 7.11 -4.61 -5.29
C LEU A 93 8.23 -5.38 -5.99
N HIS A 94 9.08 -6.01 -5.19
CA HIS A 94 10.26 -6.72 -5.66
C HIS A 94 9.91 -7.98 -6.48
N SER A 95 10.87 -8.41 -7.30
CA SER A 95 10.79 -9.66 -8.06
C SER A 95 11.00 -10.90 -7.17
N TRP A 96 10.87 -12.10 -7.75
CA TRP A 96 11.12 -13.38 -7.08
C TRP A 96 12.56 -13.58 -6.53
N TRP A 97 13.46 -12.62 -6.73
CA TRP A 97 14.81 -12.60 -6.17
C TRP A 97 14.86 -12.09 -4.72
N GLY A 98 13.79 -11.46 -4.21
CA GLY A 98 13.74 -10.82 -2.90
C GLY A 98 14.10 -9.32 -2.93
N LEU A 99 14.11 -8.68 -1.76
CA LEU A 99 14.42 -7.25 -1.59
C LEU A 99 15.93 -6.96 -1.68
N ASN A 100 16.48 -7.16 -2.88
CA ASN A 100 17.89 -6.98 -3.20
C ASN A 100 18.30 -5.48 -3.28
N PRO A 101 19.61 -5.16 -3.43
CA PRO A 101 20.08 -3.77 -3.49
C PRO A 101 19.45 -2.92 -4.59
N PHE A 102 19.16 -3.49 -5.76
CA PHE A 102 18.52 -2.77 -6.87
C PHE A 102 17.14 -2.19 -6.49
N PHE A 103 16.33 -2.92 -5.72
CA PHE A 103 15.04 -2.39 -5.27
C PHE A 103 15.18 -1.28 -4.22
N LYS A 104 16.22 -1.33 -3.38
CA LYS A 104 16.52 -0.27 -2.41
C LYS A 104 17.00 1.00 -3.12
N GLU A 105 17.91 0.86 -4.06
CA GLU A 105 18.38 1.96 -4.92
C GLU A 105 17.23 2.57 -5.75
N LEU A 106 16.29 1.74 -6.22
CA LEU A 106 15.08 2.22 -6.89
C LEU A 106 14.18 3.05 -5.96
N CYS A 107 14.00 2.65 -4.70
CA CYS A 107 13.34 3.49 -3.70
C CYS A 107 14.11 4.82 -3.49
N ASP A 108 15.44 4.79 -3.43
CA ASP A 108 16.24 6.01 -3.32
C ASP A 108 16.12 6.92 -4.56
N ARG A 109 15.96 6.34 -5.76
CA ARG A 109 15.68 7.09 -7.00
C ARG A 109 14.30 7.76 -6.94
N PHE A 110 13.29 7.09 -6.41
CA PHE A 110 11.98 7.69 -6.14
C PHE A 110 12.07 8.83 -5.10
N ALA A 111 12.83 8.65 -4.02
CA ALA A 111 13.08 9.70 -3.03
C ALA A 111 13.85 10.91 -3.60
N ARG A 112 14.86 10.70 -4.46
CA ARG A 112 15.52 11.80 -5.19
C ARG A 112 14.57 12.53 -6.14
N ALA A 113 13.56 11.85 -6.67
CA ALA A 113 12.50 12.42 -7.49
C ALA A 113 11.30 13.00 -6.71
N GLY A 114 11.38 13.08 -5.37
CA GLY A 114 10.34 13.70 -4.53
C GLY A 114 9.22 12.77 -4.04
N PHE A 115 9.33 11.45 -4.21
CA PHE A 115 8.33 10.48 -3.77
C PHE A 115 8.74 9.81 -2.45
N VAL A 116 7.78 9.47 -1.58
CA VAL A 116 8.02 8.58 -0.44
C VAL A 116 7.89 7.15 -0.92
N ALA A 117 8.98 6.39 -0.94
CA ALA A 117 9.02 5.06 -1.53
C ALA A 117 9.20 3.97 -0.47
N LEU A 118 8.27 3.01 -0.43
CA LEU A 118 8.33 1.84 0.46
C LEU A 118 8.39 0.55 -0.35
N ALA A 119 9.31 -0.34 0.00
CA ALA A 119 9.41 -1.69 -0.56
C ALA A 119 9.27 -2.74 0.54
N PRO A 120 8.16 -3.52 0.59
CA PRO A 120 7.98 -4.57 1.58
C PRO A 120 8.81 -5.81 1.19
N ASP A 121 9.49 -6.42 2.16
CA ASP A 121 10.24 -7.66 2.00
C ASP A 121 9.32 -8.87 2.22
N LEU A 122 8.95 -9.53 1.13
CA LEU A 122 8.09 -10.71 1.17
C LEU A 122 8.84 -11.98 1.62
N TYR A 123 10.18 -11.93 1.74
CA TYR A 123 11.03 -13.08 2.09
C TYR A 123 11.81 -12.89 3.42
N SER A 124 11.47 -11.86 4.20
CA SER A 124 12.03 -11.60 5.54
C SER A 124 13.56 -11.54 5.58
N GLY A 125 14.15 -10.72 4.72
CA GLY A 125 15.59 -10.47 4.62
C GLY A 125 16.32 -11.40 3.65
N LYS A 126 15.67 -12.45 3.13
CA LYS A 126 16.30 -13.42 2.22
C LYS A 126 16.32 -12.90 0.78
N VAL A 127 17.50 -12.88 0.18
CA VAL A 127 17.73 -12.56 -1.23
C VAL A 127 18.35 -13.77 -1.93
N ALA A 128 17.82 -14.14 -3.09
CA ALA A 128 18.36 -15.24 -3.90
C ALA A 128 19.41 -14.74 -4.90
N THR A 129 20.47 -15.53 -5.09
CA THR A 129 21.53 -15.32 -6.09
C THR A 129 21.51 -16.38 -7.20
N THR A 130 20.71 -17.45 -7.06
CA THR A 130 20.57 -18.52 -8.05
C THR A 130 19.10 -18.83 -8.33
N VAL A 131 18.78 -19.30 -9.54
CA VAL A 131 17.40 -19.64 -9.94
C VAL A 131 16.78 -20.70 -9.03
N ALA A 132 17.58 -21.66 -8.55
CA ALA A 132 17.14 -22.66 -7.58
C ALA A 132 16.73 -22.03 -6.24
N ALA A 133 17.54 -21.10 -5.71
CA ALA A 133 17.22 -20.36 -4.50
C ALA A 133 15.96 -19.48 -4.67
N ALA A 134 15.81 -18.78 -5.81
CA ALA A 134 14.64 -17.95 -6.09
C ALA A 134 13.35 -18.79 -6.17
N LYS A 135 13.39 -19.96 -6.83
CA LYS A 135 12.29 -20.93 -6.83
C LYS A 135 11.94 -21.40 -5.41
N ALA A 136 12.94 -21.71 -4.59
CA ALA A 136 12.74 -22.14 -3.20
C ALA A 136 12.13 -21.04 -2.31
N LEU A 137 12.62 -19.79 -2.39
CA LEU A 137 12.06 -18.66 -1.65
C LEU A 137 10.61 -18.37 -2.05
N ARG A 138 10.32 -18.35 -3.36
CA ARG A 138 8.94 -18.20 -3.86
C ARG A 138 8.03 -19.32 -3.34
N ALA A 139 8.46 -20.57 -3.41
CA ALA A 139 7.68 -21.71 -2.92
C ALA A 139 7.42 -21.62 -1.41
N GLN A 140 8.42 -21.26 -0.60
CA GLN A 140 8.29 -21.02 0.84
C GLN A 140 7.28 -19.90 1.13
N ALA A 141 7.35 -18.78 0.42
CA ALA A 141 6.43 -17.65 0.60
C ALA A 141 4.99 -18.00 0.19
N THR A 142 4.79 -18.76 -0.89
CA THR A 142 3.45 -19.25 -1.29
C THR A 142 2.89 -20.28 -0.30
N ALA A 143 3.73 -21.13 0.29
CA ALA A 143 3.31 -22.13 1.28
C ALA A 143 3.09 -21.55 2.70
N SER A 144 3.55 -20.32 2.97
CA SER A 144 3.45 -19.67 4.29
C SER A 144 2.00 -19.37 4.67
N ARG A 145 1.40 -20.23 5.50
CA ARG A 145 0.07 -20.00 6.09
C ARG A 145 0.08 -18.95 7.22
N ARG A 146 1.22 -18.73 7.87
CA ARG A 146 1.35 -17.85 9.05
C ARG A 146 1.09 -16.38 8.70
N THR A 147 1.69 -15.92 7.61
CA THR A 147 1.46 -14.59 7.06
C THR A 147 1.46 -14.67 5.53
N PRO A 148 0.29 -14.82 4.88
CA PRO A 148 0.21 -14.82 3.43
C PRO A 148 0.65 -13.48 2.83
N ALA A 149 1.36 -13.53 1.69
CA ALA A 149 1.91 -12.33 1.04
C ALA A 149 0.87 -11.22 0.78
N TYR A 150 -0.38 -11.57 0.45
CA TYR A 150 -1.43 -10.57 0.23
C TYR A 150 -1.74 -9.74 1.50
N LYS A 151 -1.66 -10.34 2.70
CA LYS A 151 -1.84 -9.60 3.97
C LYS A 151 -0.67 -8.64 4.23
N MET A 152 0.56 -9.08 3.94
CA MET A 152 1.77 -8.26 4.06
C MET A 152 1.69 -7.02 3.15
N LEU A 153 1.15 -7.20 1.94
CA LEU A 153 1.00 -6.14 0.94
C LEU A 153 -0.10 -5.13 1.30
N ILE A 154 -1.25 -5.60 1.80
CA ILE A 154 -2.33 -4.72 2.27
C ILE A 154 -1.84 -3.88 3.47
N ALA A 155 -1.20 -4.51 4.46
CA ALA A 155 -0.61 -3.80 5.60
C ALA A 155 0.46 -2.77 5.16
N ALA A 156 1.26 -3.10 4.14
CA ALA A 156 2.26 -2.17 3.60
C ALA A 156 1.64 -0.94 2.90
N ILE A 157 0.49 -1.10 2.21
CA ILE A 157 -0.27 0.01 1.65
C ILE A 157 -0.86 0.86 2.76
N GLU A 158 -1.51 0.24 3.74
CA GLU A 158 -2.12 0.94 4.88
C GLU A 158 -1.07 1.77 5.63
N HIS A 159 0.04 1.14 6.00
CA HIS A 159 1.17 1.80 6.66
C HIS A 159 1.72 2.97 5.84
N LEU A 160 1.92 2.80 4.53
CA LEU A 160 2.40 3.88 3.66
C LEU A 160 1.36 5.01 3.55
N SER A 161 0.08 4.69 3.43
CA SER A 161 -1.01 5.68 3.31
C SER A 161 -1.23 6.51 4.58
N HIS A 162 -0.90 5.95 5.74
CA HIS A 162 -0.93 6.63 7.04
C HIS A 162 0.43 7.22 7.45
N HIS A 163 1.48 7.06 6.64
CA HIS A 163 2.81 7.54 6.97
C HIS A 163 2.88 9.07 6.87
N ALA A 164 3.34 9.76 7.93
CA ALA A 164 3.30 11.23 8.03
C ALA A 164 4.04 12.00 6.91
N ALA A 165 4.96 11.35 6.19
CA ALA A 165 5.62 11.92 5.02
C ALA A 165 4.76 11.89 3.72
N VAL A 166 3.69 11.09 3.67
CA VAL A 166 2.87 10.93 2.46
C VAL A 166 1.82 12.03 2.38
N THR A 167 1.86 12.81 1.30
CA THR A 167 0.99 13.98 1.09
C THR A 167 -0.20 13.74 0.17
N ALA A 168 -0.16 12.67 -0.62
CA ALA A 168 -1.22 12.33 -1.57
C ALA A 168 -2.16 11.27 -0.98
N PRO A 169 -3.48 11.37 -1.22
CA PRO A 169 -4.46 10.40 -0.70
C PRO A 169 -4.42 9.03 -1.40
N GLY A 170 -3.57 8.86 -2.41
CA GLY A 170 -3.45 7.63 -3.19
C GLY A 170 -2.00 7.22 -3.41
N ILE A 171 -1.78 5.90 -3.36
CA ILE A 171 -0.50 5.22 -3.50
C ILE A 171 -0.33 4.73 -4.94
N ALA A 172 0.84 4.98 -5.53
CA ALA A 172 1.22 4.38 -6.80
C ALA A 172 1.94 3.04 -6.58
N LEU A 173 1.67 2.05 -7.43
CA LEU A 173 2.32 0.73 -7.41
C LEU A 173 3.36 0.63 -8.51
N VAL A 174 4.53 0.07 -8.20
CA VAL A 174 5.58 -0.27 -9.18
C VAL A 174 6.01 -1.71 -8.94
N GLY A 175 5.66 -2.63 -9.84
CA GLY A 175 5.86 -4.07 -9.63
C GLY A 175 6.73 -4.73 -10.68
N PHE A 176 7.67 -5.59 -10.27
CA PHE A 176 8.58 -6.27 -11.20
C PHE A 176 8.37 -7.78 -11.20
N SER A 177 8.03 -8.37 -12.35
CA SER A 177 7.80 -9.82 -12.50
C SER A 177 6.76 -10.34 -11.49
N MET A 178 7.15 -11.11 -10.47
CA MET A 178 6.30 -11.49 -9.34
C MET A 178 5.64 -10.27 -8.66
N GLY A 179 6.37 -9.16 -8.50
CA GLY A 179 5.83 -7.92 -7.98
C GLY A 179 4.79 -7.27 -8.91
N GLY A 180 4.89 -7.50 -10.23
CA GLY A 180 3.90 -7.02 -11.20
C GLY A 180 2.57 -7.76 -11.10
N HIS A 181 2.61 -9.08 -10.86
CA HIS A 181 1.41 -9.87 -10.53
C HIS A 181 0.72 -9.33 -9.27
N TRP A 182 1.48 -9.06 -8.20
CA TRP A 182 0.92 -8.46 -6.99
C TRP A 182 0.41 -7.03 -7.21
N ALA A 183 1.10 -6.21 -7.98
CA ALA A 183 0.65 -4.86 -8.31
C ALA A 183 -0.71 -4.87 -9.02
N LEU A 184 -0.88 -5.78 -10.00
CA LEU A 184 -2.15 -5.96 -10.71
C LEU A 184 -3.26 -6.48 -9.78
N TRP A 185 -2.96 -7.44 -8.90
CA TRP A 185 -3.92 -7.96 -7.92
C TRP A 185 -4.41 -6.88 -6.93
N LEU A 186 -3.50 -6.01 -6.48
CA LEU A 186 -3.80 -4.88 -5.60
C LEU A 186 -4.60 -3.79 -6.32
N ALA A 187 -4.29 -3.50 -7.59
CA ALA A 187 -5.01 -2.51 -8.41
C ALA A 187 -6.48 -2.88 -8.69
N GLN A 188 -6.85 -4.16 -8.52
CA GLN A 188 -8.23 -4.65 -8.67
C GLN A 188 -9.07 -4.50 -7.38
N ARG A 189 -8.53 -3.87 -6.34
CA ARG A 189 -9.19 -3.71 -5.03
C ARG A 189 -9.72 -2.28 -4.84
N PRO A 190 -11.02 -2.02 -5.05
CA PRO A 190 -11.58 -0.67 -4.89
C PRO A 190 -11.54 -0.15 -3.45
N GLU A 191 -11.33 -1.03 -2.46
CA GLU A 191 -11.11 -0.68 -1.06
C GLU A 191 -9.70 -0.11 -0.77
N LEU A 192 -8.73 -0.32 -1.67
CA LEU A 192 -7.35 0.16 -1.50
C LEU A 192 -7.15 1.51 -2.23
N PRO A 193 -6.39 2.45 -1.65
CA PRO A 193 -6.18 3.79 -2.21
C PRO A 193 -5.16 3.78 -3.37
N ILE A 194 -5.36 2.94 -4.39
CA ILE A 194 -4.42 2.82 -5.53
C ILE A 194 -4.70 3.88 -6.59
N CYS A 195 -3.73 4.75 -6.85
CA CYS A 195 -3.87 5.86 -7.81
C CYS A 195 -3.08 5.67 -9.11
N ALA A 196 -2.14 4.73 -9.16
CA ALA A 196 -1.41 4.37 -10.38
C ALA A 196 -0.81 2.97 -10.25
N THR A 197 -0.53 2.31 -11.37
CA THR A 197 0.17 1.03 -11.41
C THR A 197 1.08 0.97 -12.62
N VAL A 198 2.34 0.60 -12.39
CA VAL A 198 3.38 0.40 -13.40
C VAL A 198 3.98 -0.99 -13.19
N ILE A 199 4.09 -1.77 -14.27
CA ILE A 199 4.54 -3.18 -14.27
C ILE A 199 5.49 -3.45 -15.45
#